data_AF-S6CGC8-F1
#
_entry.id   AF-S6CGC8-F1
#
_cell.length_a   1.000
_cell.length_b   1.000
_cell.length_c   1.000
_cell.angle_alpha   90.00
_cell.angle_beta   90.00
_cell.angle_gamma   90.00
#
_symmetry.space_group_name_H-M   'P 1'
#
loop_
_entity.id
_entity.type
_entity.pdbx_description
1 polymer ?
#
loop_
_entity_poly.entity_id
_entity_poly.type
_entity_poly.pdbx_seq_one_letter_code
_entity_poly.pdbx_strand_id
1 'polypeptide(L)' 'MFTDHPAEAIREQVAAYDGHAEIFRRGEGETAPFQVLSPSLVMLHRRIKERFDPAGILNPGRLGSVC' A
#
# COMPACT_ATOMS: atom_id res chain seq x y z
N MET A 1 -16.82 -2.33 6.07
CA MET A 1 -16.66 -2.55 7.52
C MET A 1 -15.93 -1.34 8.08
N PHE A 2 -16.39 -0.78 9.19
CA PHE A 2 -15.72 0.29 9.93
C PHE A 2 -15.22 -0.29 11.25
N THR A 3 -14.10 0.20 11.77
CA THR A 3 -13.47 -0.31 12.99
C THR A 3 -12.68 0.81 13.67
N ASP A 4 -12.68 0.81 15.00
CA ASP A 4 -11.89 1.72 15.82
C ASP A 4 -10.51 1.13 16.19
N HIS A 5 -10.19 -0.07 15.68
CA HIS A 5 -8.88 -0.68 15.90
C HIS A 5 -7.78 0.08 15.12
N PRO A 6 -6.57 0.19 15.68
CA PRO A 6 -5.44 0.77 14.96
C PRO A 6 -5.14 -0.05 13.70
N ALA A 7 -4.82 0.63 12.61
CA ALA A 7 -4.56 -0.02 11.32
C ALA A 7 -3.38 -1.00 11.40
N GLU A 8 -2.34 -0.68 12.18
CA GLU A 8 -1.17 -1.53 12.38
C GLU A 8 -1.53 -2.87 13.02
N ALA A 9 -2.37 -2.85 14.08
CA ALA A 9 -2.82 -4.07 14.75
C ALA A 9 -3.60 -4.99 13.80
N ILE A 10 -4.47 -4.43 12.95
CA ILE A 10 -5.20 -5.21 11.94
C ILE A 10 -4.21 -5.82 10.93
N ARG A 11 -3.25 -5.03 10.45
CA ARG A 11 -2.25 -5.47 9.46
C ARG A 11 -1.38 -6.60 9.98
N GLU A 12 -0.91 -6.50 11.23
CA GLU A 12 -0.14 -7.56 11.88
C GLU A 12 -0.96 -8.85 12.01
N GLN A 13 -2.24 -8.74 12.42
CA GLN A 13 -3.12 -9.89 12.54
C GLN A 13 -3.36 -10.59 11.20
N VAL A 14 -3.66 -9.85 10.13
CA VAL A 14 -3.90 -10.47 8.82
C VAL A 14 -2.60 -11.03 8.21
N ALA A 15 -1.45 -10.40 8.48
CA ALA A 15 -0.16 -10.90 8.00
C ALA A 15 0.17 -12.29 8.54
N ALA A 16 -0.24 -12.61 9.77
CA ALA A 16 -0.09 -13.96 10.35
C ALA A 16 -0.86 -15.05 9.58
N TYR A 17 -1.80 -14.66 8.72
CA TYR A 17 -2.59 -15.55 7.86
C TYR A 17 -2.30 -15.31 6.36
N ASP A 18 -1.14 -14.75 6.02
CA ASP A 18 -0.77 -14.36 4.64
C ASP A 18 -1.78 -13.40 3.96
N GLY A 19 -2.54 -12.66 4.78
CA GLY A 19 -3.55 -11.70 4.36
C GLY A 19 -3.05 -10.27 4.31
N HIS A 20 -3.88 -9.37 3.77
CA HIS A 20 -3.55 -7.96 3.57
C HIS A 20 -4.71 -7.03 3.94
N ALA A 21 -4.41 -5.88 4.54
CA ALA A 21 -5.41 -4.89 4.95
C ALA A 21 -5.01 -3.45 4.59
N GLU A 22 -5.87 -2.78 3.81
CA GLU A 22 -5.72 -1.38 3.41
C GLU A 22 -6.87 -0.52 3.94
N ILE A 23 -6.59 0.77 4.11
CA ILE A 23 -7.60 1.76 4.48
C ILE A 23 -8.29 2.23 3.20
N PHE A 24 -9.55 1.85 3.03
CA PHE A 24 -10.34 2.23 1.85
C PHE A 24 -10.90 3.67 1.92
N ARG A 25 -11.25 4.14 3.12
CA ARG A 25 -11.79 5.49 3.34
C ARG A 25 -11.07 6.12 4.52
N ARG A 26 -10.28 7.15 4.24
CA ARG A 26 -9.46 7.87 5.21
C ARG A 26 -10.24 9.06 5.77
N GLY A 27 -10.26 9.19 7.10
CA GLY A 27 -10.59 10.45 7.80
C GLY A 27 -9.38 11.39 7.85
N GLU A 28 -9.48 12.53 8.53
CA GLU A 28 -8.30 13.38 8.75
C GLU A 28 -7.29 12.65 9.68
N GLY A 29 -6.07 12.35 9.21
CA GLY A 29 -5.05 11.68 10.05
C GLY A 29 -3.87 11.07 9.28
N GLU A 30 -2.70 10.95 9.91
CA GLU A 30 -1.42 10.59 9.26
C GLU A 30 -1.22 9.09 8.95
N THR A 31 -2.22 8.23 9.18
CA THR A 31 -2.07 6.79 8.97
C THR A 31 -1.81 6.47 7.49
N ALA A 32 -0.70 5.77 7.22
CA ALA A 32 -0.38 5.28 5.88
C ALA A 32 -1.55 4.42 5.35
N PRO A 33 -2.10 4.70 4.16
CA PRO A 33 -3.31 4.03 3.69
C PRO A 33 -3.07 2.57 3.28
N PHE A 34 -1.86 2.28 2.81
CA PHE A 34 -1.45 0.96 2.33
C PHE A 34 -0.61 0.25 3.39
N GLN A 35 -0.73 -1.08 3.45
CA GLN A 35 0.23 -1.90 4.17
C GLN A 35 1.52 -1.98 3.34
N VAL A 36 2.65 -2.00 4.03
CA VAL A 36 3.96 -2.02 3.39
C VAL A 36 4.09 -3.27 2.53
N LEU A 37 4.36 -3.06 1.23
CA LEU A 37 4.58 -4.15 0.29
C LEU A 37 5.91 -4.85 0.57
N SER A 38 5.95 -6.16 0.32
CA SER A 38 7.21 -6.89 0.33
C SER A 38 8.17 -6.32 -0.74
N PRO A 39 9.50 -6.41 -0.54
CA PRO A 39 10.47 -5.89 -1.50
C PRO A 39 10.27 -6.42 -2.93
N SER A 40 9.87 -7.68 -3.07
CA SER A 40 9.59 -8.33 -4.36
C SER A 40 8.40 -7.68 -5.08
N LEU A 41 7.33 -7.35 -4.36
CA LEU A 41 6.15 -6.68 -4.91
C LEU A 41 6.47 -5.24 -5.30
N VAL A 42 7.27 -4.53 -4.51
CA VAL A 42 7.75 -3.18 -4.87
C VAL A 42 8.53 -3.21 -6.19
N MET A 43 9.44 -4.16 -6.36
CA MET A 43 10.19 -4.32 -7.62
C MET A 43 9.28 -4.62 -8.81
N LEU A 44 8.27 -5.48 -8.63
CA LEU A 44 7.30 -5.79 -9.67
C LEU A 44 6.48 -4.56 -10.06
N HIS A 45 5.94 -3.85 -9.07
CA HIS A 45 5.15 -2.63 -9.29
C HIS A 45 5.96 -1.57 -10.04
N ARG A 46 7.23 -1.38 -9.66
CA ARG A 46 8.14 -0.46 -10.35
C ARG A 46 8.35 -0.85 -11.82
N ARG A 47 8.61 -2.13 -12.11
CA ARG A 47 8.78 -2.60 -13.49
C ARG A 47 7.52 -2.42 -14.33
N ILE A 48 6.35 -2.70 -13.76
CA ILE A 48 5.07 -2.45 -14.43
C ILE A 48 4.93 -0.95 -14.71
N LYS A 49 5.17 -0.12 -13.69
CA LYS A 49 5.06 1.34 -13.79
C LYS A 49 5.96 1.92 -14.88
N GLU A 50 7.23 1.50 -14.92
CA GLU A 50 8.21 1.93 -15.92
C GLU A 50 7.81 1.54 -17.36
N ARG A 51 7.13 0.41 -17.54
CA ARG A 51 6.68 -0.06 -18.87
C ARG A 51 5.42 0.63 -19.36
N PHE A 52 4.48 0.89 -18.47
CA PHE A 52 3.18 1.46 -18.82
C PHE A 52 3.15 2.99 -18.76
N ASP A 53 4.02 3.60 -17.96
CA ASP A 53 4.15 5.06 -17.86
C ASP A 53 5.61 5.50 -17.77
N PRO A 54 6.38 5.38 -18.88
CA PRO A 54 7.78 5.78 -18.92
C PRO A 54 8.00 7.27 -18.64
N ALA A 55 7.00 8.10 -18.93
CA ALA A 55 7.03 9.54 -18.70
C ALA A 55 6.61 9.94 -17.27
N GLY A 56 6.13 8.99 -16.45
CA GLY A 56 5.74 9.24 -15.07
C GLY A 56 4.54 10.16 -14.89
N ILE A 57 3.64 10.24 -15.87
CA ILE A 57 2.48 11.16 -15.89
C ILE A 57 1.37 10.69 -14.94
N LEU A 58 1.14 9.37 -14.86
CA LEU A 58 0.02 8.80 -14.11
C LEU A 58 0.42 8.63 -12.64
N ASN A 59 -0.26 9.31 -11.71
CA ASN A 59 -0.03 9.13 -10.26
C ASN A 59 1.46 9.25 -9.84
N PRO A 60 2.13 10.40 -10.06
CA PRO A 60 3.52 10.60 -9.66
C PRO A 60 3.75 10.28 -8.18
N GLY A 61 4.86 9.61 -7.88
CA GLY A 61 5.22 9.22 -6.51
C GLY A 61 4.43 8.03 -5.94
N ARG A 62 3.66 7.30 -6.76
CA ARG A 62 2.96 6.07 -6.37
C ARG A 62 3.46 4.86 -7.17
N LEU A 63 3.21 3.65 -6.63
CA LEU A 63 3.52 2.35 -7.27
C LEU A 63 5.02 2.18 -7.61
N GLY A 64 5.86 2.00 -6.58
CA GLY A 64 7.29 1.75 -6.74
C GLY A 64 8.17 2.28 -5.61
N SER A 65 7.59 3.07 -4.71
CA SER A 65 8.18 3.46 -3.43
C SER A 65 7.66 2.56 -2.31
N VAL A 66 8.52 2.32 -1.31
CA VAL A 66 8.06 1.83 0.00
C VAL A 66 7.32 3.01 0.64
N CYS A 67 6.00 2.90 0.76
CA CYS A 67 5.16 3.81 1.52
C CYS A 67 4.52 3.03 2.67
#